data_AF-A0A7C5UFA2-F1
#
_entry.id   AF-A0A7C5UFA2-F1
#
_cell.length_a   1.000
_cell.length_b   1.000
_cell.length_c   1.000
_cell.angle_alpha   90.00
_cell.angle_beta   90.00
_cell.angle_gamma   90.00
#
_symmetry.space_group_name_H-M   'P 1'
#
loop_
_entity.id
_entity.type
_entity.pdbx_description
1 polymer ?
#
loop_
_entity_poly.entity_id
_entity_poly.type
_entity_poly.pdbx_seq_one_letter_code
_entity_poly.pdbx_strand_id
1 'polypeptide(L)'
;MERVIVLEDGKPLQERGRSPWGNKERGVYFLLGNWLYLSPTDGSDPNEGKHRYFARYSMRVPDAKGKPLAAIDESDEVWFYGGSSHPYRAPYEEAAIYPLLAAIEGVQGYGWWAFQWWQPSEKIVWYEDGDFRFGPTFLGLRDGFLDARLLHWATKELMALKMENIASDKPNATLKLGEASREVYRWKTIVNLNSPIVMNQVRQKVMEAVAIRSK
;
A
#
# COMPACT_ATOMS: atom_id res chain seq x y z
N MET A 1 13.37 -2.22 8.28
CA MET A 1 14.61 -1.65 8.87
C MET A 1 15.36 -2.79 9.51
N GLU A 2 16.63 -3.03 9.15
CA GLU A 2 17.37 -4.19 9.65
C GLU A 2 18.17 -3.91 10.91
N ARG A 3 18.64 -2.66 11.06
CA ARG A 3 19.47 -2.28 12.19
C ARG A 3 19.42 -0.78 12.41
N VAL A 4 19.27 -0.37 13.66
CA VAL A 4 19.57 0.99 14.13
C VAL A 4 20.82 0.91 14.98
N ILE A 5 21.67 1.91 14.91
CA ILE A 5 22.81 2.11 15.80
C ILE A 5 22.68 3.54 16.29
N VAL A 6 22.49 3.72 17.59
CA VAL A 6 22.49 5.04 18.21
C VAL A 6 23.86 5.29 18.82
N LEU A 7 24.42 6.46 18.54
CA LEU A 7 25.67 6.94 19.10
C LEU A 7 25.40 8.11 20.03
N GLU A 8 26.01 8.13 21.21
CA GLU A 8 26.12 9.25 22.13
C GLU A 8 27.57 9.74 22.12
N ASP A 9 27.79 10.99 21.72
CA ASP A 9 29.13 11.60 21.59
C ASP A 9 30.13 10.73 20.79
N GLY A 10 29.60 10.07 19.75
CA GLY A 10 30.35 9.18 18.88
C GLY A 10 30.52 7.74 19.40
N LYS A 11 30.05 7.41 20.61
CA LYS A 11 30.13 6.06 21.19
C LYS A 11 28.79 5.34 21.08
N PRO A 12 28.78 4.04 20.72
CA PRO A 12 27.53 3.30 20.58
C PRO A 12 26.81 3.10 21.91
N LEU A 13 25.51 3.41 21.92
CA LEU A 13 24.58 2.99 22.95
C LEU A 13 24.13 1.55 22.67
N GLN A 14 23.84 0.80 23.73
CA GLN A 14 23.37 -0.57 23.62
C GLN A 14 21.86 -0.61 23.39
N GLU A 15 21.41 -1.32 22.36
CA GLU A 15 19.98 -1.55 22.14
C GLU A 15 19.40 -2.43 23.25
N ARG A 16 18.26 -2.02 23.79
CA ARG A 16 17.44 -2.83 24.68
C ARG A 16 16.07 -3.04 24.06
N GLY A 17 15.64 -4.31 24.03
CA GLY A 17 14.25 -4.65 23.72
C GLY A 17 13.34 -4.41 24.92
N ARG A 18 12.02 -4.37 24.68
CA ARG A 18 10.93 -4.12 25.66
C ARG A 18 10.70 -2.63 25.97
N SER A 19 9.74 -2.37 26.87
CA SER A 19 9.34 -1.02 27.28
C SER A 19 10.47 -0.30 28.03
N PRO A 20 10.73 1.01 27.75
CA PRO A 20 11.67 1.84 28.49
C PRO A 20 11.13 2.23 29.88
N TRP A 21 9.83 1.99 30.15
CA TRP A 21 9.19 2.45 31.37
C TRP A 21 9.74 1.73 32.60
N GLY A 22 10.31 2.49 33.55
CA GLY A 22 10.94 1.97 34.76
C GLY A 22 12.36 1.43 34.58
N ASN A 23 12.94 1.52 33.37
CA ASN A 23 14.33 1.15 33.16
C ASN A 23 15.28 2.15 33.85
N LYS A 24 16.33 1.62 34.50
CA LYS A 24 17.38 2.40 35.16
C LYS A 24 18.76 2.17 34.55
N GLU A 25 18.85 1.29 33.56
CA GLU A 25 20.10 1.01 32.85
C GLU A 25 20.51 2.21 31.99
N ARG A 26 21.80 2.53 32.01
CA ARG A 26 22.40 3.70 31.35
C ARG A 26 23.19 3.27 30.12
N GLY A 27 23.41 4.21 29.20
CA GLY A 27 24.15 3.92 27.98
C GLY A 27 23.37 3.02 27.03
N VAL A 28 22.04 3.10 27.08
CA VAL A 28 21.13 2.25 26.31
C VAL A 28 20.14 3.10 25.51
N TYR A 29 19.58 2.49 24.47
CA TYR A 29 18.43 3.05 23.76
C TYR A 29 17.35 1.99 23.54
N PHE A 30 16.12 2.46 23.35
CA PHE A 30 14.97 1.64 23.00
C PHE A 30 14.34 2.17 21.72
N LEU A 31 13.95 1.25 20.84
CA LEU A 31 13.19 1.54 19.65
C LEU A 31 11.76 1.04 19.84
N LEU A 32 10.79 1.97 19.85
CA LEU A 32 9.36 1.65 20.00
C LEU A 32 8.56 2.35 18.91
N GLY A 33 8.12 1.58 17.92
CA GLY A 33 7.48 2.13 16.72
C GLY A 33 8.42 3.10 16.00
N ASN A 34 7.99 4.36 15.85
CA ASN A 34 8.76 5.42 15.21
C ASN A 34 9.58 6.26 16.20
N TRP A 35 9.65 5.87 17.47
CA TRP A 35 10.28 6.65 18.53
C TRP A 35 11.56 5.98 19.04
N LEU A 36 12.58 6.81 19.30
CA LEU A 36 13.81 6.44 19.99
C LEU A 36 13.80 7.02 21.40
N TYR A 37 13.93 6.16 22.39
CA TYR A 37 14.10 6.55 23.79
C TYR A 37 15.55 6.33 24.19
N LEU A 38 16.16 7.32 24.82
CA LEU A 38 17.58 7.33 25.15
C LEU A 38 17.76 7.36 26.67
N SER A 39 18.67 6.53 27.19
CA SER A 39 19.15 6.65 28.56
C SER A 39 20.64 6.98 28.52
N PRO A 40 21.03 8.23 28.83
CA PRO A 40 22.40 8.67 28.65
C PRO A 40 23.39 7.91 29.53
N THR A 41 24.66 7.81 29.11
CA THR A 41 25.66 7.02 29.88
C THR A 41 25.90 7.56 31.28
N ASP A 42 25.78 8.88 31.48
CA ASP A 42 25.98 9.53 32.77
C ASP A 42 24.67 9.70 33.58
N GLY A 43 23.52 9.38 32.97
CA GLY A 43 22.19 9.50 33.57
C GLY A 43 21.61 10.92 33.54
N SER A 44 22.15 11.84 32.74
CA SER A 44 21.53 13.15 32.52
C SER A 44 20.18 13.05 31.81
N ASP A 45 19.42 14.14 31.76
CA ASP A 45 18.26 14.23 30.87
C ASP A 45 18.76 14.32 29.41
N PRO A 46 18.32 13.43 28.50
CA PRO A 46 18.71 13.49 27.09
C PRO A 46 18.25 14.76 26.35
N ASN A 47 17.29 15.53 26.90
CA ASN A 47 16.74 16.73 26.28
C ASN A 47 17.49 18.03 26.65
N GLU A 48 18.40 17.99 27.63
CA GLU A 48 19.13 19.17 28.11
C GLU A 48 20.30 19.58 27.20
N GLY A 49 20.51 18.90 26.06
CA GLY A 49 21.52 19.26 25.07
C GLY A 49 22.97 18.99 25.49
N LYS A 50 23.18 18.29 26.60
CA LYS A 50 24.51 17.93 27.12
C LYS A 50 25.28 16.96 26.21
N HIS A 51 24.57 16.09 25.51
CA HIS A 51 25.12 15.06 24.64
C HIS A 51 24.66 15.25 23.20
N ARG A 52 25.50 14.83 22.24
CA ARG A 52 25.15 14.75 20.81
C ARG A 52 24.80 13.32 20.43
N TYR A 53 23.58 13.15 19.92
CA TYR A 53 23.10 11.85 19.47
C TYR A 53 23.09 11.72 17.96
N PHE A 54 23.55 10.58 17.45
CA PHE A 54 23.43 10.21 16.04
C PHE A 54 22.76 8.85 15.90
N ALA A 55 21.67 8.79 15.14
CA ALA A 55 21.07 7.53 14.72
C ALA A 55 21.57 7.18 13.32
N ARG A 56 22.22 6.03 13.19
CA ARG A 56 22.54 5.40 11.90
C ARG A 56 21.58 4.25 11.70
N TYR A 57 20.97 4.16 10.54
CA TYR A 57 20.05 3.07 10.22
C TYR A 57 20.45 2.40 8.91
N SER A 58 20.24 1.09 8.86
CA SER A 58 20.39 0.30 7.65
C SER A 58 19.02 -0.10 7.14
N MET A 59 18.77 0.23 5.87
CA MET A 59 17.58 -0.17 5.14
C MET A 59 17.96 -1.19 4.08
N ARG A 60 17.18 -2.28 4.01
CA ARG A 60 17.21 -3.14 2.84
C ARG A 60 16.81 -2.30 1.64
N VAL A 61 17.68 -2.26 0.66
CA VAL A 61 17.35 -1.82 -0.68
C VAL A 61 17.19 -3.08 -1.54
N PRO A 62 16.19 -3.13 -2.44
CA PRO A 62 16.11 -4.22 -3.41
C PRO A 62 17.43 -4.33 -4.17
N ASP A 63 18.00 -5.53 -4.24
CA ASP A 63 19.15 -5.79 -5.09
C ASP A 63 18.74 -5.62 -6.56
N ALA A 64 19.53 -4.90 -7.35
CA ALA A 64 19.33 -4.78 -8.79
C ALA A 64 19.38 -6.13 -9.52
N LYS A 65 20.02 -7.14 -8.91
CA LYS A 65 20.05 -8.55 -9.35
C LYS A 65 19.20 -9.46 -8.47
N GLY A 66 18.35 -8.88 -7.62
CA GLY A 66 17.49 -9.60 -6.70
C GLY A 66 16.65 -10.62 -7.47
N LYS A 67 16.64 -11.85 -6.97
CA LYS A 67 15.76 -12.89 -7.50
C LYS A 67 14.37 -12.71 -6.86
N PRO A 68 13.28 -12.88 -7.63
CA PRO A 68 11.94 -12.96 -7.07
C PRO A 68 11.88 -13.97 -5.93
N LEU A 69 11.10 -13.68 -4.88
CA LEU A 69 10.90 -14.59 -3.75
C LEU A 69 10.18 -15.88 -4.17
N ALA A 70 9.37 -15.80 -5.22
CA ALA A 70 8.74 -16.92 -5.88
C ALA A 70 8.92 -16.77 -7.40
N ALA A 71 9.24 -17.87 -8.07
CA ALA A 71 9.13 -17.93 -9.52
C ALA A 71 7.65 -17.93 -9.89
N ILE A 72 7.27 -17.10 -10.85
CA ILE A 72 5.96 -17.09 -11.48
C ILE A 72 6.20 -17.51 -12.92
N ASP A 73 5.56 -18.59 -13.35
CA ASP A 73 5.58 -19.04 -14.73
C ASP A 73 4.37 -18.53 -15.51
N GLU A 74 4.37 -18.72 -16.83
CA GLU A 74 3.29 -18.25 -17.71
C GLU A 74 1.96 -19.01 -17.50
N SER A 75 2.00 -20.18 -16.86
CA SER A 75 0.82 -20.99 -16.56
C SER A 75 0.20 -20.68 -15.21
N ASP A 76 0.90 -19.95 -14.35
CA ASP A 76 0.43 -19.55 -13.04
C ASP A 76 -0.73 -18.55 -13.11
N GLU A 77 -1.67 -18.74 -12.20
CA GLU A 77 -2.75 -17.79 -11.97
C GLU A 77 -2.35 -16.79 -10.90
N VAL A 78 -2.17 -15.53 -11.29
CA VAL A 78 -1.72 -14.45 -10.42
C VAL A 78 -2.89 -13.56 -10.02
N TRP A 79 -3.04 -13.32 -8.72
CA TRP A 79 -4.13 -12.55 -8.15
C TRP A 79 -3.61 -11.49 -7.18
N PHE A 80 -4.19 -10.30 -7.22
CA PHE A 80 -3.99 -9.32 -6.17
C PHE A 80 -4.86 -9.64 -4.96
N TYR A 81 -4.26 -9.88 -3.81
CA TYR A 81 -5.01 -10.19 -2.60
C TYR A 81 -5.00 -9.03 -1.60
N GLY A 82 -6.18 -8.62 -1.14
CA GLY A 82 -6.38 -7.45 -0.27
C GLY A 82 -7.26 -7.70 0.95
N GLY A 83 -7.43 -6.63 1.74
CA GLY A 83 -8.34 -6.60 2.88
C GLY A 83 -7.73 -6.24 4.23
N SER A 84 -6.39 -6.19 4.36
CA SER A 84 -5.71 -5.85 5.64
C SER A 84 -6.22 -6.73 6.81
N SER A 85 -5.95 -6.36 8.08
CA SER A 85 -6.55 -7.05 9.23
C SER A 85 -7.97 -6.56 9.56
N HIS A 86 -8.40 -5.43 8.97
CA HIS A 86 -9.67 -4.77 9.24
C HIS A 86 -10.37 -4.26 7.95
N PRO A 87 -10.85 -5.16 7.08
CA PRO A 87 -11.38 -4.84 5.76
C PRO A 87 -12.57 -3.90 5.76
N TYR A 88 -13.44 -3.91 6.78
CA TYR A 88 -14.58 -2.98 6.84
C TYR A 88 -14.15 -1.52 7.06
N ARG A 89 -12.92 -1.30 7.55
CA ARG A 89 -12.35 0.03 7.77
C ARG A 89 -11.69 0.59 6.51
N ALA A 90 -11.51 -0.24 5.48
CA ALA A 90 -10.90 0.21 4.24
C ALA A 90 -11.82 1.22 3.55
N PRO A 91 -11.33 2.42 3.21
CA PRO A 91 -12.12 3.39 2.48
C PRO A 91 -12.38 2.90 1.05
N TYR A 92 -13.34 3.54 0.39
CA TYR A 92 -13.75 3.20 -0.98
C TYR A 92 -12.56 3.13 -1.94
N GLU A 93 -11.68 4.14 -1.89
CA GLU A 93 -10.54 4.28 -2.81
C GLU A 93 -9.49 3.20 -2.57
N GLU A 94 -9.29 2.73 -1.34
CA GLU A 94 -8.35 1.63 -1.06
C GLU A 94 -8.82 0.33 -1.71
N ALA A 95 -10.13 0.07 -1.65
CA ALA A 95 -10.72 -1.14 -2.22
C ALA A 95 -10.77 -1.09 -3.76
N ALA A 96 -11.11 0.08 -4.33
CA ALA A 96 -11.20 0.28 -5.78
C ALA A 96 -9.86 0.10 -6.52
N ILE A 97 -8.73 0.20 -5.83
CA ILE A 97 -7.39 -0.01 -6.40
C ILE A 97 -7.18 -1.45 -6.87
N TYR A 98 -7.70 -2.45 -6.17
CA TYR A 98 -7.36 -3.86 -6.42
C TYR A 98 -7.81 -4.37 -7.80
N PRO A 99 -9.07 -4.16 -8.22
CA PRO A 99 -9.48 -4.51 -9.59
C PRO A 99 -8.69 -3.72 -10.65
N LEU A 100 -8.41 -2.44 -10.39
CA LEU A 100 -7.68 -1.58 -11.33
C LEU A 100 -6.23 -2.06 -11.50
N LEU A 101 -5.53 -2.38 -10.41
CA LEU A 101 -4.19 -2.95 -10.46
C LEU A 101 -4.18 -4.29 -11.19
N ALA A 102 -5.19 -5.13 -10.96
CA ALA A 102 -5.30 -6.39 -11.71
C ALA A 102 -5.34 -6.15 -13.22
N ALA A 103 -6.13 -5.18 -13.68
CA ALA A 103 -6.19 -4.81 -15.09
C ALA A 103 -4.90 -4.14 -15.60
N ILE A 104 -4.26 -3.28 -14.81
CA ILE A 104 -3.04 -2.54 -15.19
C ILE A 104 -1.85 -3.49 -15.35
N GLU A 105 -1.65 -4.39 -14.38
CA GLU A 105 -0.55 -5.36 -14.37
C GLU A 105 -0.85 -6.58 -15.26
N GLY A 106 -2.11 -6.73 -15.69
CA GLY A 106 -2.52 -7.80 -16.60
C GLY A 106 -2.58 -9.17 -15.93
N VAL A 107 -2.88 -9.21 -14.63
CA VAL A 107 -3.05 -10.47 -13.86
C VAL A 107 -4.52 -10.91 -13.88
N GLN A 108 -4.79 -12.14 -13.45
CA GLN A 108 -6.07 -12.82 -13.66
C GLN A 108 -7.20 -12.29 -12.78
N GLY A 109 -6.88 -11.68 -11.63
CA GLY A 109 -7.92 -11.11 -10.79
C GLY A 109 -7.45 -10.50 -9.49
N TYR A 110 -8.41 -10.35 -8.60
CA TYR A 110 -8.18 -9.88 -7.25
C TYR A 110 -9.09 -10.63 -6.26
N GLY A 111 -8.59 -10.78 -5.02
CA GLY A 111 -9.32 -11.34 -3.91
C GLY A 111 -9.42 -10.33 -2.77
N TRP A 112 -10.53 -10.36 -2.05
CA TRP A 112 -10.75 -9.59 -0.84
C TRP A 112 -11.29 -10.53 0.23
N TRP A 113 -10.61 -10.62 1.38
CA TRP A 113 -10.88 -11.73 2.31
C TRP A 113 -12.22 -11.63 3.05
N ALA A 114 -12.79 -10.43 3.19
CA ALA A 114 -14.08 -10.24 3.83
C ALA A 114 -15.21 -10.01 2.83
N PHE A 115 -16.32 -10.72 3.03
CA PHE A 115 -17.56 -10.46 2.32
C PHE A 115 -18.73 -10.36 3.32
N GLN A 116 -19.26 -11.51 3.74
CA GLN A 116 -20.37 -11.60 4.68
C GLN A 116 -20.13 -12.60 5.84
N TRP A 117 -19.36 -13.67 5.65
CA TRP A 117 -19.65 -14.92 6.36
C TRP A 117 -18.66 -15.37 7.43
N TRP A 118 -17.41 -14.89 7.42
CA TRP A 118 -16.38 -15.48 8.30
C TRP A 118 -16.24 -14.77 9.67
N GLN A 119 -16.46 -13.45 9.76
CA GLN A 119 -16.43 -12.71 11.03
C GLN A 119 -17.63 -11.77 11.16
N PRO A 120 -18.37 -11.81 12.29
CA PRO A 120 -19.51 -10.91 12.52
C PRO A 120 -19.15 -9.42 12.46
N SER A 121 -17.91 -9.07 12.83
CA SER A 121 -17.39 -7.70 12.89
C SER A 121 -16.66 -7.26 11.63
N GLU A 122 -16.23 -8.19 10.77
CA GLU A 122 -15.39 -7.89 9.59
C GLU A 122 -16.14 -8.32 8.33
N LYS A 123 -17.22 -7.59 8.01
CA LYS A 123 -18.04 -7.75 6.80
C LYS A 123 -18.13 -6.42 6.04
N ILE A 124 -18.28 -6.53 4.72
CA ILE A 124 -18.44 -5.39 3.82
C ILE A 124 -19.82 -5.37 3.13
N VAL A 125 -20.57 -6.46 3.29
CA VAL A 125 -21.97 -6.61 2.89
C VAL A 125 -22.77 -7.14 4.08
N TRP A 126 -23.90 -6.52 4.36
CA TRP A 126 -24.86 -6.95 5.38
C TRP A 126 -26.15 -7.38 4.69
N TYR A 127 -26.69 -8.54 5.06
CA TYR A 127 -28.03 -8.96 4.69
C TYR A 127 -28.83 -9.13 5.97
N GLU A 128 -29.72 -8.18 6.26
CA GLU A 128 -30.48 -8.11 7.51
C GLU A 128 -31.91 -7.69 7.16
N ASP A 129 -32.89 -8.39 7.74
CA ASP A 129 -34.33 -8.14 7.53
C ASP A 129 -34.80 -8.16 6.06
N GLY A 130 -34.13 -8.94 5.20
CA GLY A 130 -34.45 -9.04 3.78
C GLY A 130 -33.77 -7.98 2.91
N ASP A 131 -33.04 -7.04 3.52
CA ASP A 131 -32.37 -5.95 2.83
C ASP A 131 -30.85 -6.10 2.81
N PHE A 132 -30.25 -5.67 1.69
CA PHE A 132 -28.81 -5.58 1.55
C PHE A 132 -28.32 -4.18 1.90
N ARG A 133 -27.30 -4.10 2.75
CA ARG A 133 -26.53 -2.88 3.01
C ARG A 133 -25.09 -3.11 2.56
N PHE A 134 -24.52 -2.10 1.93
CA PHE A 134 -23.18 -2.17 1.33
C PHE A 134 -22.27 -1.16 1.99
N GLY A 135 -21.09 -1.60 2.40
CA GLY A 135 -20.06 -0.73 2.94
C GLY A 135 -19.30 -0.01 1.82
N PRO A 136 -18.58 1.09 2.14
CA PRO A 136 -17.74 1.80 1.19
C PRO A 136 -16.75 0.88 0.46
N THR A 137 -16.19 -0.09 1.18
CA THR A 137 -15.27 -1.10 0.65
C THR A 137 -15.90 -1.91 -0.48
N PHE A 138 -17.12 -2.43 -0.29
CA PHE A 138 -17.82 -3.21 -1.32
C PHE A 138 -18.11 -2.35 -2.56
N LEU A 139 -18.56 -1.12 -2.35
CA LEU A 139 -18.80 -0.17 -3.45
C LEU A 139 -17.51 0.10 -4.23
N GLY A 140 -16.38 0.26 -3.53
CA GLY A 140 -15.06 0.42 -4.15
C GLY A 140 -14.66 -0.79 -5.00
N LEU A 141 -14.81 -2.01 -4.47
CA LEU A 141 -14.52 -3.23 -5.24
C LEU A 141 -15.42 -3.35 -6.48
N ARG A 142 -16.73 -3.09 -6.33
CA ARG A 142 -17.70 -3.16 -7.43
C ARG A 142 -17.37 -2.15 -8.52
N ASP A 143 -17.19 -0.89 -8.16
CA ASP A 143 -17.00 0.19 -9.12
C ASP A 143 -15.61 0.09 -9.76
N GLY A 144 -14.58 -0.24 -8.98
CA GLY A 144 -13.26 -0.57 -9.49
C GLY A 144 -13.28 -1.73 -10.48
N PHE A 145 -14.09 -2.77 -10.24
CA PHE A 145 -14.24 -3.88 -11.19
C PHE A 145 -14.89 -3.44 -12.51
N LEU A 146 -15.92 -2.61 -12.45
CA LEU A 146 -16.54 -2.05 -13.66
C LEU A 146 -15.54 -1.21 -14.46
N ASP A 147 -14.75 -0.38 -13.77
CA ASP A 147 -13.70 0.41 -14.41
C ASP A 147 -12.57 -0.45 -14.98
N ALA A 148 -12.16 -1.50 -14.27
CA ALA A 148 -11.16 -2.46 -14.74
C ALA A 148 -11.63 -3.17 -16.03
N ARG A 149 -12.91 -3.55 -16.11
CA ARG A 149 -13.50 -4.12 -17.34
C ARG A 149 -13.49 -3.12 -18.49
N LEU A 150 -13.83 -1.86 -18.21
CA LEU A 150 -13.78 -0.80 -19.22
C LEU A 150 -12.35 -0.62 -19.75
N LEU A 151 -11.35 -0.62 -18.87
CA LEU A 151 -9.92 -0.57 -19.25
C LEU A 151 -9.50 -1.78 -20.07
N HIS A 152 -9.90 -2.99 -19.65
CA HIS A 152 -9.60 -4.23 -20.38
C HIS A 152 -10.16 -4.18 -21.80
N TRP A 153 -11.45 -3.87 -21.93
CA TRP A 153 -12.12 -3.75 -23.23
C TRP A 153 -11.41 -2.76 -24.16
N ALA A 154 -11.09 -1.57 -23.67
CA ALA A 154 -10.47 -0.53 -24.48
C ALA A 154 -9.01 -0.84 -24.87
N THR A 155 -8.25 -1.48 -23.97
CA THR A 155 -6.80 -1.66 -24.15
C THR A 155 -6.40 -3.01 -24.74
N LYS A 156 -7.19 -4.06 -24.51
CA LYS A 156 -6.91 -5.43 -24.96
C LYS A 156 -7.81 -5.86 -26.12
N GLU A 157 -9.12 -5.71 -25.97
CA GLU A 157 -10.06 -6.18 -27.00
C GLU A 157 -10.10 -5.23 -28.19
N LEU A 158 -10.35 -3.94 -27.96
CA LEU A 158 -10.42 -2.95 -29.03
C LEU A 158 -9.04 -2.44 -29.44
N MET A 159 -8.04 -2.53 -28.57
CA MET A 159 -6.72 -1.90 -28.76
C MET A 159 -6.83 -0.41 -29.13
N ALA A 160 -7.86 0.27 -28.61
CA ALA A 160 -8.13 1.68 -28.86
C ALA A 160 -7.14 2.59 -28.13
N LEU A 161 -6.55 2.10 -27.03
CA LEU A 161 -5.57 2.84 -26.24
C LEU A 161 -4.56 1.88 -25.60
N LYS A 162 -3.34 2.34 -25.33
CA LYS A 162 -2.35 1.58 -24.55
C LYS A 162 -2.53 1.84 -23.06
N MET A 163 -2.42 0.81 -22.23
CA MET A 163 -2.54 0.92 -20.76
C MET A 163 -1.62 2.00 -20.18
N GLU A 164 -0.37 2.08 -20.66
CA GLU A 164 0.64 3.07 -20.23
C GLU A 164 0.21 4.54 -20.39
N ASN A 165 -0.73 4.81 -21.30
CA ASN A 165 -1.29 6.15 -21.52
C ASN A 165 -2.41 6.49 -20.52
N ILE A 166 -2.97 5.50 -19.83
CA ILE A 166 -3.94 5.68 -18.74
C ILE A 166 -3.23 5.62 -17.39
N ALA A 167 -2.47 4.54 -17.17
CA ALA A 167 -1.81 4.22 -15.92
C ALA A 167 -0.31 4.05 -16.11
N SER A 168 0.48 4.96 -15.54
CA SER A 168 1.94 4.82 -15.46
C SER A 168 2.50 5.77 -14.39
N ASP A 169 3.83 5.72 -14.19
CA ASP A 169 4.58 6.67 -13.38
C ASP A 169 4.92 7.97 -14.13
N LYS A 170 4.50 8.09 -15.39
CA LYS A 170 4.73 9.30 -16.20
C LYS A 170 3.85 10.45 -15.70
N PRO A 171 4.33 11.72 -15.76
CA PRO A 171 3.58 12.87 -15.27
C PRO A 171 2.18 13.05 -15.89
N ASN A 172 2.02 12.63 -17.14
CA ASN A 172 0.80 12.80 -17.93
C ASN A 172 -0.19 11.62 -17.85
N ALA A 173 0.13 10.58 -17.06
CA ALA A 173 -0.81 9.50 -16.81
C ALA A 173 -1.97 9.99 -15.94
N THR A 174 -3.19 9.56 -16.27
CA THR A 174 -4.38 9.92 -15.51
C THR A 174 -4.42 9.16 -14.18
N LEU A 175 -4.17 7.85 -14.21
CA LEU A 175 -3.87 7.04 -13.03
C LEU A 175 -2.37 7.09 -12.77
N LYS A 176 -1.98 7.64 -11.63
CA LYS A 176 -0.56 7.78 -11.27
C LYS A 176 -0.13 6.56 -10.49
N LEU A 177 0.81 5.82 -11.05
CA LEU A 177 1.50 4.76 -10.35
C LEU A 177 2.66 5.34 -9.55
N GLY A 178 2.69 5.10 -8.25
CA GLY A 178 3.73 5.55 -7.33
C GLY A 178 4.05 4.50 -6.28
N GLU A 179 5.05 4.78 -5.44
CA GLU A 179 5.39 3.91 -4.31
C GLU A 179 4.44 4.17 -3.14
N ALA A 180 3.82 3.10 -2.64
CA ALA A 180 3.23 3.07 -1.31
C ALA A 180 4.13 2.28 -0.37
N SER A 181 4.07 2.62 0.91
CA SER A 181 4.81 1.91 1.94
C SER A 181 3.97 1.72 3.20
N ARG A 182 4.14 0.57 3.85
CA ARG A 182 3.58 0.26 5.16
C ARG A 182 4.59 -0.58 5.92
N GLU A 183 5.03 -0.08 7.06
CA GLU A 183 6.09 -0.68 7.88
C GLU A 183 7.38 -0.92 7.07
N VAL A 184 7.70 -2.18 6.78
CA VAL A 184 8.87 -2.58 6.00
C VAL A 184 8.55 -2.91 4.54
N TYR A 185 7.27 -2.90 4.17
CA TYR A 185 6.80 -3.24 2.83
C TYR A 185 6.71 -1.98 1.96
N ARG A 186 7.12 -2.13 0.71
CA ARG A 186 7.02 -1.13 -0.35
C ARG A 186 6.49 -1.79 -1.60
N TRP A 187 5.56 -1.14 -2.27
CA TRP A 187 4.97 -1.66 -3.51
C TRP A 187 4.52 -0.50 -4.41
N LYS A 188 4.42 -0.77 -5.70
CA LYS A 188 3.85 0.18 -6.66
C LYS A 188 2.32 0.09 -6.60
N THR A 189 1.64 1.22 -6.54
CA THR A 189 0.18 1.30 -6.50
C THR A 189 -0.32 2.59 -7.14
N ILE A 190 -1.64 2.72 -7.29
CA ILE A 190 -2.29 3.97 -7.72
C ILE A 190 -2.33 4.94 -6.54
N VAL A 191 -1.72 6.12 -6.68
CA VAL A 191 -1.56 7.08 -5.56
C VAL A 191 -2.52 8.26 -5.59
N ASN A 192 -3.35 8.38 -6.62
CA ASN A 192 -4.26 9.52 -6.82
C ASN A 192 -5.74 9.15 -6.89
N LEU A 193 -6.13 7.94 -6.46
CA LEU A 193 -7.52 7.47 -6.52
C LEU A 193 -8.44 8.08 -5.44
N ASN A 194 -7.88 8.85 -4.50
CA ASN A 194 -8.64 9.61 -3.51
C ASN A 194 -9.45 10.77 -4.11
N SER A 195 -9.22 11.13 -5.38
CA SER A 195 -9.99 12.15 -6.10
C SER A 195 -10.97 11.49 -7.07
N PRO A 196 -12.30 11.68 -6.92
CA PRO A 196 -13.29 11.10 -7.84
C PRO A 196 -13.17 11.66 -9.27
N ILE A 197 -12.53 12.82 -9.44
CA ILE A 197 -12.27 13.45 -10.74
C ILE A 197 -11.38 12.55 -11.61
N VAL A 198 -10.42 11.86 -10.99
CA VAL A 198 -9.45 11.03 -11.70
C VAL A 198 -10.13 9.93 -12.49
N MET A 199 -11.07 9.19 -11.88
CA MET A 199 -11.79 8.13 -12.60
C MET A 199 -12.73 8.66 -13.67
N ASN A 200 -13.33 9.83 -13.48
CA ASN A 200 -14.12 10.46 -14.55
C ASN A 200 -13.25 10.81 -15.76
N GLN A 201 -12.04 11.32 -15.54
CA GLN A 201 -11.09 11.60 -16.61
C GLN A 201 -10.63 10.32 -17.31
N VAL A 202 -10.39 9.23 -16.57
CA VAL A 202 -10.07 7.92 -17.15
C VAL A 202 -11.20 7.45 -18.05
N ARG A 203 -12.45 7.46 -17.55
CA ARG A 203 -13.63 7.04 -18.30
C ARG A 203 -13.81 7.86 -19.58
N GLN A 204 -13.71 9.20 -19.49
CA GLN A 204 -13.78 10.08 -20.66
C GLN A 204 -12.73 9.72 -21.70
N LYS A 205 -11.46 9.61 -21.30
CA LYS A 205 -10.35 9.26 -22.19
C LYS A 205 -10.54 7.90 -22.86
N VAL A 206 -11.04 6.92 -22.14
CA VAL A 206 -11.38 5.60 -22.70
C VAL A 206 -12.49 5.71 -23.73
N MET A 207 -13.59 6.39 -23.39
CA MET A 207 -14.74 6.51 -24.28
C MET A 207 -14.41 7.29 -25.55
N GLU A 208 -13.60 8.35 -25.46
CA GLU A 208 -13.10 9.10 -26.61
C GLU A 208 -12.26 8.21 -27.55
N ALA A 209 -11.32 7.43 -27.00
CA ALA A 209 -10.48 6.54 -27.78
C ALA A 209 -11.29 5.45 -28.49
N VAL A 210 -12.27 4.87 -27.80
CA VAL A 210 -13.17 3.86 -28.38
C VAL A 210 -14.03 4.47 -29.48
N ALA A 211 -14.60 5.66 -29.27
CA ALA A 211 -15.44 6.33 -30.27
C ALA A 211 -14.69 6.68 -31.56
N ILE A 212 -13.40 7.03 -31.47
CA ILE A 212 -12.54 7.29 -32.64
C ILE A 212 -12.30 6.01 -33.43
N ARG A 213 -12.08 4.88 -32.75
CA ARG A 213 -11.74 3.61 -33.41
C ARG A 213 -12.93 2.91 -34.07
N SER A 214 -14.14 3.22 -33.62
CA SER A 214 -15.39 2.69 -34.20
C SER A 214 -15.86 3.44 -35.45
N LYS A 215 -15.11 4.45 -35.91
CA LYS A 215 -15.34 5.17 -37.18
C LYS A 215 -14.42 4.63 -38.26
#